data_AF-A0A818VVY9-F1
#
_entry.id   AF-A0A818VVY9-F1
#
_cell.length_a   1.000
_cell.length_b   1.000
_cell.length_c   1.000
_cell.angle_alpha   90.00
_cell.angle_beta   90.00
_cell.angle_gamma   90.00
#
_symmetry.space_group_name_H-M   'P 1'
#
loop_
_entity.id
_entity.type
_entity.pdbx_description
1 polymer ?
#
loop_
_entity_poly.entity_id
_entity_poly.type
_entity_poly.pdbx_seq_one_letter_code
_entity_poly.pdbx_strand_id
1 'polypeptide(L)'
;MPGVNDPSCHMLPQQPLHPCMFPSSSKRKTTHCLTNPYDFQIGCYPYVKNDPFIITDTPHVFFAGNQPKFETRVFHGSNDIQVRLLCIPSFAQSNSCIALNLSTRECYEISFQNETPQLIQ
;
A
#
# COMPACT_ATOMS: atom_id res chain seq x y z
N MET A 1 -0.95 -7.05 3.60
CA MET A 1 -1.05 -7.72 2.29
C MET A 1 0.20 -8.57 2.13
N PRO A 2 0.12 -9.78 1.56
CA PRO A 2 1.30 -10.56 1.23
C PRO A 2 2.08 -9.95 0.06
N GLY A 3 3.39 -10.20 0.02
CA GLY A 3 4.28 -9.95 -1.10
C GLY A 3 4.81 -11.24 -1.74
N VAL A 4 5.69 -11.09 -2.73
CA VAL A 4 6.26 -12.21 -3.51
C VAL A 4 7.06 -13.22 -2.66
N ASN A 5 7.66 -12.75 -1.57
CA ASN A 5 8.51 -13.56 -0.68
C ASN A 5 7.80 -14.00 0.62
N ASP A 6 6.49 -13.75 0.73
CA ASP A 6 5.72 -14.11 1.92
C ASP A 6 5.13 -15.53 1.80
N PRO A 7 4.84 -16.22 2.93
CA PRO A 7 4.25 -17.57 2.93
C PRO A 7 2.75 -17.52 2.58
N SER A 8 2.49 -17.13 1.33
CA SER A 8 1.20 -17.13 0.64
C SER A 8 1.38 -17.80 -0.73
N CYS A 9 0.31 -17.94 -1.52
CA CYS A 9 0.47 -18.45 -2.88
C CYS A 9 1.29 -17.50 -3.75
N HIS A 10 2.16 -18.07 -4.59
CA HIS A 10 3.04 -17.29 -5.49
C HIS A 10 2.30 -16.76 -6.71
N MET A 11 1.16 -17.36 -7.07
CA MET A 11 0.29 -16.88 -8.14
C MET A 11 -0.70 -15.83 -7.61
N LEU A 12 -1.10 -14.92 -8.49
CA LEU A 12 -2.15 -13.95 -8.19
C LEU A 12 -3.54 -14.57 -8.47
N PRO A 13 -4.58 -14.18 -7.71
CA PRO A 13 -4.53 -13.32 -6.52
C PRO A 13 -3.89 -14.04 -5.32
N GLN A 14 -2.93 -13.38 -4.66
CA GLN A 14 -2.29 -13.92 -3.46
C GLN A 14 -3.28 -13.93 -2.28
N GLN A 15 -3.39 -15.08 -1.62
CA GLN A 15 -4.26 -15.27 -0.46
C GLN A 15 -3.74 -14.50 0.77
N PRO A 16 -4.63 -14.03 1.67
CA PRO A 16 -4.21 -13.39 2.90
C PRO A 16 -3.33 -14.30 3.76
N LEU A 17 -2.39 -13.69 4.50
CA LEU A 17 -1.58 -14.42 5.47
C LEU A 17 -2.46 -15.03 6.57
N HIS A 18 -2.12 -16.26 6.96
CA HIS A 18 -2.92 -16.98 7.94
C HIS A 18 -2.76 -16.37 9.35
N PRO A 19 -3.84 -16.17 10.14
CA PRO A 19 -3.79 -15.54 11.46
C PRO A 19 -2.83 -16.19 12.46
N CYS A 20 -2.50 -17.48 12.30
CA CYS A 20 -1.54 -18.18 13.17
C CYS A 20 -0.12 -17.60 13.09
N MET A 21 0.22 -16.89 12.01
CA MET A 21 1.49 -16.16 11.90
C MET A 21 1.55 -14.95 12.82
N PHE A 22 0.41 -14.47 13.33
CA PHE A 22 0.29 -13.27 14.15
C PHE A 22 -0.46 -13.56 15.45
N PRO A 23 0.09 -14.39 16.37
CA PRO A 23 -0.62 -14.84 17.57
C PRO A 23 -1.08 -13.71 18.50
N SER A 24 -0.33 -12.59 18.52
CA SER A 24 -0.66 -11.41 19.31
C SER A 24 -1.64 -10.48 18.59
N SER A 25 -1.38 -10.17 17.32
CA SER A 25 -2.13 -9.15 16.57
C SER A 25 -3.46 -9.65 16.01
N SER A 26 -3.59 -10.95 15.69
CA SER A 26 -4.82 -11.55 15.15
C SER A 26 -6.01 -11.51 16.11
N LYS A 27 -5.75 -11.39 17.41
CA LYS A 27 -6.78 -11.21 18.44
C LYS A 27 -7.46 -9.84 18.35
N ARG A 28 -6.87 -8.86 17.66
CA ARG A 28 -7.40 -7.50 17.53
C ARG A 28 -8.26 -7.37 16.28
N LYS A 29 -9.48 -6.84 16.45
CA LYS A 29 -10.40 -6.56 15.33
C LYS A 29 -9.87 -5.54 14.32
N THR A 30 -8.86 -4.76 14.69
CA THR A 30 -8.21 -3.73 13.86
C THR A 30 -7.17 -4.31 12.91
N THR A 31 -6.79 -5.58 13.08
CA THR A 31 -5.81 -6.25 12.21
C THR A 31 -6.54 -7.00 11.12
N HIS A 32 -6.28 -6.62 9.86
CA HIS A 32 -6.88 -7.28 8.70
C HIS A 32 -5.77 -7.90 7.84
N CYS A 33 -5.83 -9.22 7.67
CA CYS A 33 -5.03 -9.90 6.66
C CYS A 33 -5.78 -9.78 5.33
N LEU A 34 -5.13 -9.17 4.34
CA LEU A 34 -5.74 -8.78 3.06
C LEU A 34 -5.07 -9.54 1.90
N THR A 35 -5.76 -9.66 0.78
CA THR A 35 -5.24 -10.24 -0.47
C THR A 35 -4.22 -9.33 -1.14
N ASN A 36 -3.58 -9.81 -2.20
CA ASN A 36 -2.87 -8.98 -3.17
C ASN A 36 -3.21 -9.48 -4.59
N PRO A 37 -3.79 -8.68 -5.50
CA PRO A 37 -4.17 -7.26 -5.35
C PRO A 37 -5.24 -7.02 -4.28
N TYR A 38 -5.41 -5.76 -3.89
CA TYR A 38 -6.40 -5.33 -2.92
C TYR A 38 -7.05 -4.02 -3.36
N ASP A 39 -8.37 -3.98 -3.32
CA ASP A 39 -9.19 -2.78 -3.54
C ASP A 39 -10.00 -2.51 -2.27
N PHE A 40 -10.11 -1.24 -1.89
CA PHE A 40 -10.87 -0.83 -0.71
C PHE A 40 -11.36 0.61 -0.79
N GLN A 41 -12.50 0.82 -0.14
CA GLN A 41 -13.02 2.14 0.18
C GLN A 41 -12.83 2.42 1.67
N ILE A 42 -12.33 3.60 1.99
CA ILE A 42 -12.13 4.02 3.38
C ILE A 42 -13.49 4.08 4.08
N GLY A 43 -13.69 3.24 5.11
CA GLY A 43 -14.96 3.12 5.84
C GLY A 43 -15.89 2.01 5.35
N CYS A 44 -15.49 1.20 4.35
CA CYS A 44 -16.28 0.07 3.87
C CYS A 44 -15.49 -1.24 3.87
N TYR A 45 -16.21 -2.37 3.89
CA TYR A 45 -15.62 -3.72 3.75
C TYR A 45 -15.60 -4.12 2.27
N PRO A 46 -14.48 -4.65 1.74
CA PRO A 46 -14.36 -4.99 0.33
C PRO A 46 -15.19 -6.23 -0.03
N TYR A 47 -15.91 -6.18 -1.16
CA TYR A 47 -16.63 -7.31 -1.73
C TYR A 47 -16.02 -7.67 -3.09
N VAL A 48 -15.44 -8.86 -3.21
CA VAL A 48 -14.90 -9.34 -4.49
C VAL A 48 -15.85 -10.38 -5.05
N LYS A 49 -16.69 -10.00 -6.02
CA LYS A 49 -17.61 -10.90 -6.73
C LYS A 49 -17.17 -11.22 -8.17
N ASN A 50 -16.21 -10.46 -8.70
CA ASN A 50 -15.74 -10.50 -10.10
C ASN A 50 -14.23 -10.79 -10.18
N ASP A 51 -13.69 -10.90 -11.40
CA ASP A 51 -12.25 -11.03 -11.66
C ASP A 51 -11.46 -9.89 -10.98
N PRO A 52 -10.51 -10.20 -10.07
CA PRO A 52 -9.79 -9.19 -9.28
C PRO A 52 -8.79 -8.34 -10.08
N PHE A 53 -8.50 -8.68 -11.34
CA PHE A 53 -7.60 -7.88 -12.19
C PHE A 53 -8.33 -6.86 -13.07
N ILE A 54 -9.65 -6.98 -13.18
CA ILE A 54 -10.46 -6.00 -13.90
C ILE A 54 -10.81 -4.87 -12.93
N ILE A 55 -10.22 -3.70 -13.15
CA ILE A 55 -10.58 -2.48 -12.45
C ILE A 55 -11.90 -1.97 -13.05
N THR A 56 -13.02 -2.21 -12.36
CA THR A 56 -14.36 -1.82 -12.82
C THR A 56 -14.62 -0.34 -12.62
N ASP A 57 -14.25 0.17 -11.45
CA ASP A 57 -14.46 1.56 -11.05
C ASP A 57 -13.11 2.27 -11.01
N THR A 58 -13.07 3.53 -11.47
CA THR A 58 -11.81 4.27 -11.49
C THR A 58 -11.42 4.65 -10.05
N PRO A 59 -10.27 4.18 -9.53
CA PRO A 59 -9.87 4.47 -8.17
C PRO A 59 -9.41 5.92 -8.03
N HIS A 60 -9.63 6.52 -6.86
CA HIS A 60 -9.09 7.84 -6.55
C HIS A 60 -7.56 7.83 -6.40
N VAL A 61 -7.02 6.72 -5.90
CA VAL A 61 -5.59 6.48 -5.70
C VAL A 61 -5.26 5.05 -6.15
N PHE A 62 -4.20 4.90 -6.92
CA PHE A 62 -3.67 3.60 -7.32
C PHE A 62 -2.18 3.56 -6.97
N PHE A 63 -1.74 2.55 -6.22
CA PHE A 63 -0.37 2.46 -5.74
C PHE A 63 0.26 1.08 -5.97
N ALA A 64 1.57 1.09 -6.19
CA ALA A 64 2.41 -0.10 -6.23
C ALA A 64 3.43 -0.03 -5.09
N GLY A 65 3.54 -1.12 -4.33
CA GLY A 65 4.50 -1.26 -3.23
C GLY A 65 5.89 -1.68 -3.70
N ASN A 66 6.87 -1.57 -2.78
CA ASN A 66 8.24 -2.08 -2.94
C ASN A 66 8.94 -1.62 -4.22
N GLN A 67 8.75 -0.35 -4.59
CA GLN A 67 9.40 0.28 -5.74
C GLN A 67 10.82 0.75 -5.37
N PRO A 68 11.73 0.92 -6.34
CA PRO A 68 13.11 1.35 -6.06
C PRO A 68 13.22 2.79 -5.54
N LYS A 69 12.23 3.64 -5.82
CA LYS A 69 12.17 5.03 -5.38
C LYS A 69 10.73 5.49 -5.21
N PHE A 70 10.52 6.53 -4.39
CA PHE A 70 9.25 7.23 -4.36
C PHE A 70 9.03 7.99 -5.67
N GLU A 71 7.84 7.82 -6.24
CA GLU A 71 7.38 8.63 -7.37
C GLU A 71 5.87 8.79 -7.30
N THR A 72 5.37 9.96 -7.71
CA THR A 72 3.94 10.19 -7.78
C THR A 72 3.56 11.02 -8.99
N ARG A 73 2.39 10.71 -9.55
CA ARG A 73 1.81 11.44 -10.67
C ARG A 73 0.30 11.55 -10.49
N VAL A 74 -0.28 12.67 -10.90
CA VAL A 74 -1.72 12.76 -11.13
C VAL A 74 -1.98 12.44 -12.60
N PHE A 75 -2.75 11.38 -12.82
CA PHE A 75 -3.28 11.06 -14.14
C PHE A 75 -4.62 11.75 -14.32
N HIS A 76 -4.80 12.41 -15.46
CA HIS A 76 -6.05 13.07 -15.85
C HIS A 76 -6.67 12.26 -16.99
N GLY A 77 -7.83 11.67 -16.72
CA GLY A 77 -8.63 10.95 -17.70
C GLY A 77 -9.68 11.85 -18.36
N SER A 78 -10.56 11.23 -19.16
CA SER A 78 -11.77 11.89 -19.66
C SER A 78 -12.74 12.24 -18.53
N ASN A 79 -13.57 13.26 -18.72
CA ASN A 79 -14.65 13.66 -17.79
C ASN A 79 -14.16 14.08 -16.38
N ASP A 80 -13.10 14.89 -16.30
CA ASP A 80 -12.52 15.39 -15.04
C ASP A 80 -12.07 14.30 -14.04
N ILE A 81 -11.91 13.07 -14.52
CA ILE A 81 -11.39 11.96 -13.72
C ILE A 81 -9.93 12.23 -13.40
N GLN A 82 -9.60 12.21 -12.11
CA GLN A 82 -8.23 12.37 -11.61
C GLN A 82 -7.86 11.21 -10.70
N VAL A 83 -6.75 10.54 -11.05
CA VAL A 83 -6.22 9.40 -10.31
C VAL A 83 -4.82 9.74 -9.81
N ARG A 84 -4.59 9.59 -8.50
CA ARG A 84 -3.25 9.71 -7.92
C ARG A 84 -2.52 8.37 -8.06
N LEU A 85 -1.48 8.34 -8.89
CA LEU A 85 -0.58 7.20 -9.05
C LEU A 85 0.60 7.31 -8.07
N LEU A 86 0.94 6.22 -7.39
CA LEU A 86 2.01 6.16 -6.39
C LEU A 86 2.93 4.95 -6.58
N CYS A 87 4.23 5.22 -6.65
CA CYS A 87 5.29 4.25 -6.46
C CYS A 87 5.79 4.37 -5.03
N ILE A 88 5.41 3.43 -4.16
CA ILE A 88 5.81 3.44 -2.75
C ILE A 88 7.19 2.76 -2.65
N PRO A 89 8.22 3.45 -2.13
CA PRO A 89 9.55 2.90 -2.05
C PRO A 89 9.62 1.71 -1.09
N SER A 90 10.61 0.84 -1.29
CA SER A 90 10.95 -0.20 -0.31
C SER A 90 11.48 0.45 0.98
N PHE A 91 10.72 0.39 2.07
CA PHE A 91 11.14 0.96 3.36
C PHE A 91 12.50 0.41 3.82
N ALA A 92 12.77 -0.88 3.60
CA ALA A 92 14.04 -1.51 3.99
C ALA A 92 15.26 -0.89 3.30
N GLN A 93 15.07 -0.27 2.13
CA GLN A 93 16.13 0.36 1.34
C GLN A 93 16.14 1.88 1.51
N SER A 94 14.97 2.52 1.50
CA SER A 94 14.84 3.98 1.51
C SER A 94 14.74 4.59 2.91
N ASN A 95 14.40 3.79 3.92
CA ASN A 95 14.00 4.25 5.25
C ASN A 95 12.95 5.37 5.18
N SER A 96 11.99 5.25 4.26
CA SER A 96 10.96 6.26 4.03
C SER A 96 9.57 5.63 3.84
N CYS A 97 8.54 6.37 4.26
CA CYS A 97 7.13 6.02 4.02
C CYS A 97 6.38 7.22 3.42
N ILE A 98 5.19 6.97 2.86
CA ILE A 98 4.41 8.00 2.16
C ILE A 98 3.14 8.31 2.96
N ALA A 99 2.95 9.57 3.32
CA ALA A 99 1.71 10.08 3.89
C ALA A 99 0.82 10.68 2.78
N LEU A 100 -0.38 10.12 2.63
CA LEU A 100 -1.40 10.59 1.68
C LEU A 100 -2.45 11.42 2.42
N ASN A 101 -2.65 12.66 1.99
CA ASN A 101 -3.79 13.47 2.43
C ASN A 101 -5.05 13.00 1.70
N LEU A 102 -6.04 12.52 2.44
CA LEU A 102 -7.27 11.96 1.85
C LEU A 102 -8.20 13.01 1.25
N SER A 103 -8.13 14.26 1.72
CA SER A 103 -8.95 15.37 1.24
C SER A 103 -8.36 15.99 -0.03
N THR A 104 -7.04 16.22 -0.05
CA THR A 104 -6.36 16.91 -1.17
C THR A 104 -5.71 15.96 -2.17
N ARG A 105 -5.54 14.68 -1.81
CA ARG A 105 -4.78 13.67 -2.57
C ARG A 105 -3.31 14.03 -2.77
N GLU A 106 -2.78 14.93 -1.95
CA GLU A 106 -1.35 15.25 -1.90
C GLU A 106 -0.58 14.17 -1.14
N CYS A 107 0.66 13.95 -1.55
CA CYS A 107 1.51 12.89 -1.00
C CYS A 107 2.82 13.49 -0.52
N TYR A 108 3.23 13.11 0.69
CA TYR A 108 4.45 13.59 1.31
C TYR A 108 5.32 12.37 1.69
N GLU A 109 6.57 12.38 1.26
CA GLU A 109 7.55 11.39 1.69
C GLU A 109 8.07 11.77 3.08
N ILE A 110 7.95 10.85 4.02
CA ILE A 110 8.49 10.95 5.37
C ILE A 110 9.72 10.04 5.42
N SER A 111 10.89 10.65 5.52
CA SER A 111 12.16 9.92 5.66
C SER A 111 12.57 9.86 7.12
N PHE A 112 12.98 8.68 7.56
CA PHE A 112 13.51 8.45 8.89
C PHE A 112 15.03 8.43 8.76
N GLN A 113 15.72 9.32 9.45
CA GLN A 113 17.18 9.30 9.55
C GLN A 113 17.54 9.29 11.03
N ASN A 114 18.53 8.48 11.38
CA ASN A 114 19.15 8.57 12.70
C ASN A 114 20.28 9.58 12.57
N GLU A 115 20.20 10.69 13.31
CA GLU A 115 21.38 11.52 13.51
C GLU A 115 22.43 10.67 14.21
N THR A 116 23.56 10.42 13.53
CA THR A 116 24.71 9.84 14.21
C THR A 116 25.29 10.98 15.06
N PRO A 117 25.38 10.85 16.40
CA PRO A 117 25.98 11.90 17.21
C PRO A 117 27.40 12.14 16.70
N GLN A 118 27.68 13.37 16.28
CA GLN A 118 29.03 13.77 15.88
C GLN A 118 29.93 13.62 17.10
N LEU A 119 30.90 12.70 17.02
CA LEU A 119 31.97 12.62 18.00
C LEU A 119 32.70 13.96 17.99
N ILE A 120 32.58 14.71 19.08
CA ILE A 120 33.38 15.90 19.35
C ILE A 120 34.84 15.42 19.42
N GLN A 121 35.65 15.80 18.43
CA GLN A 121 37.11 15.64 18.45
C GLN A 121 37.75 16.69 19.35
#